data_AF-A0A1V4HSS4-F1
#
_entry.id   AF-A0A1V4HSS4-F1
#
_cell.length_a   1.000
_cell.length_b   1.000
_cell.length_c   1.000
_cell.angle_alpha   90.00
_cell.angle_beta   90.00
_cell.angle_gamma   90.00
#
_symmetry.space_group_name_H-M   'P 1'
#
loop_
_entity.id
_entity.type
_entity.pdbx_description
1 polymer ?
#
loop_
_entity_poly.entity_id
_entity_poly.type
_entity_poly.pdbx_seq_one_letter_code
_entity_poly.pdbx_strand_id
1 'polypeptide(L)' 'MIHSVVPMEVIFDGMETYAPKYLEVQQGGISMQIEPIDGFQARIIRLYSCNPQDYLNNQYAPGTIISYSPVAEKHLPI' A
#
# COMPACT_ATOMS: atom_id res chain seq x y z
N MET A 1 10.17 -15.98 -15.54
CA MET A 1 11.22 -16.69 -14.77
C MET A 1 11.91 -15.65 -13.91
N ILE A 2 12.00 -15.84 -12.58
CA ILE A 2 12.78 -14.94 -11.72
C ILE A 2 14.24 -15.38 -11.80
N HIS A 3 15.14 -14.49 -12.18
CA HIS A 3 16.59 -14.72 -12.16
C HIS A 3 17.15 -14.09 -10.89
N SER A 4 17.34 -14.91 -9.85
CA SER A 4 17.94 -14.48 -8.58
C SER A 4 19.16 -15.33 -8.27
N VAL A 5 20.20 -14.69 -7.71
CA VAL A 5 21.39 -15.37 -7.17
C VAL A 5 21.15 -15.92 -5.76
N VAL A 6 20.02 -15.55 -5.14
CA VAL A 6 19.62 -15.99 -3.80
C VAL A 6 18.80 -17.28 -3.91
N PRO A 7 19.04 -18.30 -3.05
CA PRO A 7 18.25 -19.53 -3.02
C PRO A 7 16.76 -19.25 -2.88
N MET A 8 15.94 -20.08 -3.51
CA MET A 8 14.48 -19.91 -3.43
C MET A 8 14.01 -20.05 -1.98
N GLU A 9 14.51 -21.01 -1.20
CA GLU A 9 14.05 -21.19 0.19
C GLU A 9 14.19 -19.91 1.02
N VAL A 10 15.22 -19.10 0.77
CA VAL A 10 15.44 -17.83 1.47
C VAL A 10 14.48 -16.72 1.00
N ILE A 11 14.11 -16.71 -0.28
CA ILE A 11 13.16 -15.72 -0.84
C ILE A 11 11.73 -16.01 -0.34
N PHE A 12 11.38 -17.29 -0.25
CA PHE A 12 10.05 -17.74 0.13
C PHE A 12 9.85 -17.91 1.64
N ASP A 13 10.90 -17.74 2.45
CA ASP A 13 10.82 -17.79 3.91
C ASP A 13 9.80 -16.78 4.46
N GLY A 14 8.94 -17.24 5.39
CA GLY A 14 7.89 -16.43 6.01
C GLY A 14 6.68 -16.07 5.11
N MET A 15 6.72 -16.35 3.80
CA MET A 15 5.63 -15.99 2.89
C MET A 15 4.32 -16.73 3.18
N GLU A 16 4.38 -17.92 3.79
CA GLU A 16 3.19 -18.69 4.17
C GLU A 16 2.36 -17.99 5.25
N THR A 17 3.00 -17.12 6.04
CA THR A 17 2.37 -16.34 7.12
C THR A 17 2.12 -14.89 6.74
N TYR A 18 2.66 -14.43 5.60
CA TYR A 18 2.52 -13.06 5.14
C TYR A 18 1.16 -12.85 4.48
N ALA A 19 0.20 -12.35 5.25
CA ALA A 19 -1.16 -12.01 4.79
C ALA A 19 -1.45 -10.51 4.98
N PRO A 20 -0.79 -9.62 4.22
CA PRO A 20 -0.97 -8.18 4.35
C PRO A 20 -2.40 -7.77 3.99
N LYS A 21 -2.97 -6.86 4.79
CA LYS A 21 -4.25 -6.23 4.47
C LYS A 21 -3.99 -5.00 3.64
N TYR A 22 -4.47 -4.98 2.41
CA TYR A 22 -4.40 -3.80 1.56
C TYR A 22 -5.72 -3.05 1.54
N LEU A 23 -5.64 -1.72 1.58
CA LEU A 23 -6.77 -0.83 1.40
C LEU A 23 -6.50 0.08 0.21
N GLU A 24 -7.55 0.43 -0.52
CA GLU A 24 -7.50 1.47 -1.53
C GLU A 24 -8.01 2.78 -0.93
N VAL A 25 -7.26 3.86 -1.12
CA VAL A 25 -7.60 5.18 -0.60
C VAL A 25 -7.32 6.23 -1.65
N GLN A 26 -7.97 7.38 -1.50
CA GLN A 26 -7.69 8.57 -2.29
C GLN A 26 -7.19 9.68 -1.36
N GLN A 27 -6.02 10.23 -1.64
CA GLN A 27 -5.44 11.34 -0.87
C GLN A 27 -4.97 12.42 -1.84
N GLY A 28 -5.45 13.65 -1.66
CA GLY A 28 -5.07 14.77 -2.55
C GLY A 28 -5.44 14.54 -4.02
N GLY A 29 -6.48 13.74 -4.30
CA GLY A 29 -6.89 13.37 -5.65
C GLY A 29 -6.13 12.17 -6.26
N ILE A 30 -5.12 11.66 -5.57
CA ILE A 30 -4.30 10.52 -6.02
C ILE A 30 -4.87 9.24 -5.42
N SER A 31 -5.28 8.31 -6.28
CA SER A 31 -5.69 6.97 -5.87
C SER A 31 -4.45 6.11 -5.61
N MET A 32 -4.43 5.41 -4.49
CA MET A 32 -3.29 4.59 -4.06
C MET A 32 -3.71 3.36 -3.25
N GLN A 33 -2.86 2.35 -3.24
CA GLN A 33 -2.96 1.20 -2.37
C GLN A 33 -2.05 1.38 -1.16
N ILE A 34 -2.61 1.15 0.02
CA ILE A 34 -1.88 1.22 1.29
C ILE A 34 -1.98 -0.10 2.04
N GLU A 35 -0.98 -0.39 2.86
CA GLU A 35 -1.02 -1.43 3.89
C GLU A 35 -1.07 -0.74 5.25
N PRO A 36 -2.18 -0.87 6.01
CA PRO A 36 -2.23 -0.38 7.38
C PRO A 36 -1.12 -0.95 8.24
N ILE A 37 -0.55 -0.07 9.04
CA ILE A 37 0.31 -0.40 10.17
C ILE A 37 -0.35 0.14 11.45
N ASP A 38 0.26 -0.09 12.60
CA ASP A 38 -0.30 0.33 13.88
C ASP A 38 -0.43 1.87 14.00
N GLY A 39 -1.43 2.31 14.77
CA GLY A 39 -1.58 3.71 15.16
C GLY A 39 -2.03 4.65 14.03
N PHE A 40 -3.01 4.24 13.20
CA PHE A 40 -3.56 5.04 12.10
C PHE A 40 -2.51 5.48 11.06
N GLN A 41 -1.44 4.69 10.95
CA GLN A 41 -0.44 4.86 9.93
C GLN A 41 -0.58 3.77 8.89
N ALA A 42 -0.15 4.04 7.67
CA ALA A 42 -0.11 3.06 6.62
C ALA A 42 1.10 3.28 5.73
N ARG A 43 1.58 2.20 5.12
CA ARG A 43 2.62 2.24 4.11
C ARG A 43 2.01 2.29 2.73
N ILE A 44 2.45 3.22 1.89
CA ILE A 44 2.07 3.24 0.47
C ILE A 44 2.70 2.03 -0.21
N ILE A 45 1.89 1.20 -0.84
CA ILE A 45 2.35 0.02 -1.60
C ILE A 45 2.55 0.38 -3.06
N ARG A 46 1.59 1.10 -3.64
CA ARG A 46 1.65 1.61 -5.01
C ARG A 46 0.65 2.73 -5.25
N LEU A 47 0.90 3.53 -6.28
CA LEU A 47 -0.05 4.48 -6.82
C LEU A 47 -0.88 3.85 -7.94
N TYR A 48 -2.11 4.31 -8.08
CA TYR A 48 -3.00 4.03 -9.21
C TYR A 48 -3.19 5.25 -10.11
N SER A 49 -2.41 6.30 -9.88
CA SER A 49 -2.50 7.50 -10.69
C SER A 49 -2.08 7.21 -12.14
N CYS A 50 -2.89 7.68 -13.07
CA CYS A 50 -2.55 7.73 -14.50
C CYS A 50 -1.61 8.90 -14.83
N ASN A 51 -1.36 9.81 -13.89
CA ASN A 51 -0.43 10.91 -14.06
C ASN A 51 0.99 10.49 -13.62
N PRO A 52 1.97 10.42 -14.53
CA PRO A 52 3.33 10.01 -14.19
C PRO A 52 4.04 11.00 -13.25
N GLN A 53 3.62 12.28 -13.23
CA GLN A 53 4.21 13.28 -12.35
C GLN A 53 4.00 12.95 -10.86
N ASP A 54 2.94 12.21 -10.53
CA ASP A 54 2.64 11.84 -9.15
C ASP A 54 3.68 10.85 -8.59
N TYR A 55 4.28 10.03 -9.45
CA TYR A 55 5.38 9.13 -9.07
C TYR A 55 6.69 9.86 -8.78
N LEU A 56 6.84 11.10 -9.25
CA LEU A 56 8.01 11.94 -8.98
C LEU A 56 7.91 12.67 -7.64
N ASN A 57 6.73 12.65 -7.00
CA ASN A 57 6.56 13.22 -5.67
C ASN A 57 6.91 12.17 -4.61
N ASN A 58 8.06 12.37 -3.94
CA ASN A 58 8.53 11.47 -2.89
C ASN A 58 7.53 11.26 -1.74
N GLN A 59 6.60 12.19 -1.52
CA GLN A 59 5.54 12.02 -0.51
C GLN A 59 4.56 10.88 -0.85
N TYR A 60 4.48 10.48 -2.12
CA TYR A 60 3.62 9.41 -2.62
C TYR A 60 4.41 8.19 -3.10
N ALA A 61 5.73 8.17 -2.89
CA ALA A 61 6.56 7.04 -3.28
C ALA A 61 6.15 5.75 -2.54
N PRO A 62 6.19 4.58 -3.20
CA PRO A 62 6.07 3.30 -2.54
C PRO A 62 7.06 3.16 -1.36
N GLY A 63 6.57 2.66 -0.24
CA GLY A 63 7.30 2.55 1.02
C GLY A 63 7.12 3.74 1.96
N THR A 64 6.59 4.88 1.50
CA THR A 64 6.34 6.04 2.36
C THR A 64 5.26 5.72 3.40
N ILE A 65 5.51 6.14 4.65
CA ILE A 65 4.54 6.04 5.74
C ILE A 65 3.70 7.31 5.80
N ILE A 66 2.38 7.13 5.78
CA ILE A 66 1.41 8.21 5.87
C ILE A 66 0.45 7.96 7.02
N SER A 67 -0.09 9.02 7.60
CA SER A 67 -1.26 8.92 8.46
C SER A 67 -2.52 8.80 7.60
N TYR A 68 -3.45 7.94 8.01
CA TYR A 68 -4.73 7.77 7.34
C TYR A 68 -5.85 7.62 8.37
N SER A 69 -7.05 8.07 8.04
CA SER A 69 -8.24 7.85 8.85
C SER A 69 -9.24 7.05 8.02
N PRO A 70 -9.68 5.86 8.46
CA PRO A 70 -10.72 5.14 7.76
C PRO A 70 -12.02 5.96 7.85
N VAL A 71 -12.52 6.42 6.71
CA VAL A 71 -13.85 7.02 6.64
C VAL A 71 -14.83 5.85 6.71
N ALA A 72 -15.48 5.67 7.87
CA ALA A 72 -16.56 4.70 7.97
C ALA A 72 -17.68 5.15 7.04
N GLU A 73 -17.91 4.41 5.95
CA GLU A 73 -19.10 4.61 5.14
C GLU A 73 -20.30 4.38 6.07
N LYS A 74 -21.05 5.46 6.34
CA LYS A 74 -22.33 5.34 7.03
C LYS A 74 -23.26 4.56 6.10
N HIS A 75 -23.39 3.27 6.35
CA HIS A 75 -24.54 2.51 5.86
C HIS A 75 -25.79 3.11 6.50
N LEU A 76 -26.46 4.00 5.76
CA LEU A 76 -27.78 4.50 6.14
C LEU A 76 -28.74 3.32 6.09
N PRO A 77 -29.40 2.94 7.20
CA PRO A 77 -30.45 1.94 7.15
C PRO A 77 -31.61 2.53 6.31
N ILE A 78 -31.99 1.77 5.29
CA ILE A 78 -33.26 1.93 4.54
C ILE A 78 -34.46 1.64 5.43
#